data_AF-A0AAE0X2D2-F1
#
_entry.id   AF-A0AAE0X2D2-F1
#
_cell.length_a   1.000
_cell.length_b   1.000
_cell.length_c   1.000
_cell.angle_alpha   90.00
_cell.angle_beta   90.00
_cell.angle_gamma   90.00
#
_symmetry.space_group_name_H-M   'P 1'
#
loop_
_entity.id
_entity.type
_entity.pdbx_description
1 polymer ?
#
loop_
_entity_poly.entity_id
_entity_poly.type
_entity_poly.pdbx_seq_one_letter_code
_entity_poly.pdbx_strand_id
1 'polypeptide(L)'
;IMYHTSPYLLFPFALLHGAIALPSSEPSQLLPRQIMPSPDLTCGVRTGGTYSCPSHAPCCSMSGYCGTGDSYCLTSLGCQAKYSAPGGVASCYAPVDKVTITPDNTCGTTGAGVYGYRCPSTSFNCCSGL
;
A
#
# COMPACT_ATOMS: atom_id res chain seq x y z
N ILE A 1 12.06 -89.62 10.63
CA ILE A 1 12.90 -89.11 9.52
C ILE A 1 12.62 -87.62 9.37
N MET A 2 13.37 -86.76 10.06
CA MET A 2 14.72 -86.29 9.74
C MET A 2 14.77 -85.22 8.62
N TYR A 3 14.73 -83.96 9.08
CA TYR A 3 15.59 -82.81 8.76
C TYR A 3 15.46 -81.97 7.46
N HIS A 4 15.72 -80.68 7.74
CA HIS A 4 16.30 -79.63 6.89
C HIS A 4 15.32 -78.85 6.01
N THR A 5 15.05 -77.56 6.29
CA THR A 5 16.04 -76.49 6.07
C THR A 5 15.77 -75.22 6.91
N SER A 6 16.80 -74.78 7.64
CA SER A 6 17.12 -73.39 8.00
C SER A 6 18.33 -73.00 7.13
N PRO A 7 18.67 -71.72 6.75
CA PRO A 7 18.57 -70.53 7.59
C PRO A 7 18.28 -69.16 6.91
N TYR A 8 17.96 -68.19 7.75
CA TYR A 8 18.25 -66.75 7.64
C TYR A 8 18.94 -66.22 6.37
N LEU A 9 18.26 -65.35 5.64
CA LEU A 9 18.89 -64.17 5.03
C LEU A 9 17.98 -62.94 5.19
N LEU A 10 18.36 -62.12 6.18
CA LEU A 10 18.53 -60.67 6.09
C LEU A 10 17.51 -59.90 5.26
N PHE A 11 16.61 -59.15 5.91
CA PHE A 11 16.46 -57.74 5.54
C PHE A 11 16.31 -56.89 6.80
N PRO A 12 17.31 -56.04 7.12
CA PRO A 12 17.27 -55.18 8.29
C PRO A 12 16.27 -54.05 8.09
N PHE A 13 15.71 -53.59 9.20
CA PHE A 13 15.06 -52.29 9.34
C PHE A 13 15.99 -51.16 8.84
N ALA A 14 15.53 -50.36 7.87
CA ALA A 14 15.95 -48.96 7.65
C ALA A 14 14.93 -48.31 6.70
N LEU A 15 13.98 -47.49 7.17
CA LEU A 15 14.06 -46.02 7.29
C LEU A 15 14.45 -45.29 5.99
N LEU A 16 13.64 -44.27 5.67
CA LEU A 16 13.72 -43.31 4.56
C LEU A 16 13.33 -43.93 3.20
N HIS A 17 12.41 -43.37 2.42
CA HIS A 17 12.44 -42.01 1.89
C HIS A 17 11.02 -41.41 1.88
N GLY A 18 10.75 -40.51 2.83
CA GLY A 18 9.70 -39.54 2.62
C GLY A 18 9.98 -38.78 1.32
N ALA A 19 8.95 -38.54 0.53
CA ALA A 19 9.03 -37.67 -0.62
C ALA A 19 9.50 -36.29 -0.12
N ILE A 20 10.80 -36.00 -0.28
CA ILE A 20 11.31 -34.64 -0.16
C ILE A 20 10.84 -33.96 -1.44
N ALA A 21 9.63 -33.42 -1.40
CA ALA A 21 9.26 -32.35 -2.29
C ALA A 21 10.29 -31.23 -2.06
N LEU A 22 11.25 -31.14 -2.97
CA LEU A 22 12.11 -29.97 -3.09
C LEU A 22 11.16 -28.75 -3.12
N PRO A 23 11.41 -27.68 -2.34
CA PRO A 23 10.78 -26.41 -2.65
C PRO A 23 11.24 -26.05 -4.06
N SER A 24 10.32 -26.16 -5.01
CA SER A 24 10.46 -25.59 -6.34
C SER A 24 10.84 -24.13 -6.14
N SER A 25 12.10 -23.80 -6.41
CA SER A 25 12.52 -22.44 -6.67
C SER A 25 11.78 -21.98 -7.92
N GLU A 26 10.57 -21.49 -7.71
CA GLU A 26 9.79 -20.85 -8.75
C GLU A 26 10.54 -19.61 -9.26
N PRO A 27 10.34 -19.31 -10.55
CA PRO A 27 11.34 -18.70 -11.40
C PRO A 27 11.54 -17.23 -11.01
N SER A 28 12.72 -16.70 -11.34
CA SER A 28 12.92 -15.26 -11.50
C SER A 28 11.88 -14.72 -12.49
N GLN A 29 10.72 -14.32 -11.98
CA GLN A 29 9.74 -13.59 -12.74
C GLN A 29 10.34 -12.22 -13.05
N LEU A 30 10.39 -11.88 -14.34
CA LEU A 30 10.45 -10.51 -14.83
C LEU A 30 9.21 -9.77 -14.30
N LEU A 31 9.21 -9.40 -13.03
CA LEU A 31 8.09 -8.76 -12.36
C LEU A 31 7.97 -7.32 -12.89
N PRO A 32 6.74 -6.85 -13.22
CA PRO A 32 6.51 -5.43 -13.53
C PRO A 32 7.06 -4.59 -12.38
N ARG A 33 7.71 -3.44 -12.65
CA ARG A 33 8.31 -2.52 -11.65
C ARG A 33 7.55 -2.60 -10.30
N GLN A 34 8.03 -3.44 -9.38
CA GLN A 34 7.25 -3.81 -8.21
C GLN A 34 7.21 -2.60 -7.28
N ILE A 35 6.00 -2.14 -6.95
CA ILE A 35 5.80 -1.12 -5.93
C ILE A 35 5.82 -1.84 -4.60
N MET A 36 6.83 -1.57 -3.78
CA MET A 36 7.07 -2.22 -2.49
C MET A 36 6.32 -1.48 -1.38
N PRO A 37 5.90 -2.13 -0.28
CA PRO A 37 5.38 -1.42 0.87
C PRO A 37 6.44 -0.48 1.46
N SER A 38 6.00 0.69 1.87
CA SER A 38 6.85 1.72 2.46
C SER A 38 7.45 1.27 3.80
N PRO A 39 8.78 1.36 3.98
CA PRO A 39 9.44 1.03 5.25
C PRO A 39 9.38 2.18 6.28
N ASP A 40 9.19 3.42 5.85
CA ASP A 40 9.42 4.64 6.63
C ASP A 40 8.33 5.71 6.43
N LEU A 41 7.13 5.29 5.99
CA LEU A 41 6.01 6.16 5.62
C LEU A 41 6.32 7.11 4.47
N THR A 42 7.29 6.73 3.63
CA THR A 42 7.57 7.42 2.40
C THR A 42 7.10 6.66 1.17
N CYS A 43 6.62 7.36 0.16
CA CYS A 43 6.03 6.78 -1.04
C CYS A 43 6.57 7.42 -2.32
N GLY A 44 6.20 6.83 -3.46
CA GLY A 44 6.66 7.29 -4.77
C GLY A 44 7.95 6.62 -5.24
N VAL A 45 8.53 7.17 -6.31
CA VAL A 45 9.82 6.71 -6.85
C VAL A 45 10.95 7.36 -6.07
N ARG A 46 11.86 6.55 -5.54
CA ARG A 46 12.97 6.99 -4.70
C ARG A 46 14.24 6.21 -5.00
N THR A 47 15.35 6.66 -4.44
CA THR A 47 16.59 5.88 -4.42
C THR A 47 16.34 4.56 -3.70
N GLY A 48 16.55 3.44 -4.38
CA GLY A 48 16.32 2.10 -3.81
C GLY A 48 14.97 1.46 -4.14
N GLY A 49 14.03 2.16 -4.78
CA GLY A 49 12.78 1.52 -5.20
C GLY A 49 11.62 2.44 -5.53
N THR A 50 10.45 1.83 -5.70
CA THR A 50 9.17 2.53 -5.76
C THR A 50 8.32 2.02 -4.62
N TYR A 51 7.77 2.93 -3.81
CA TYR A 51 7.13 2.56 -2.55
C TYR A 51 5.65 2.96 -2.53
N SER A 52 4.80 2.07 -2.01
CA SER A 52 3.39 2.32 -1.71
C SER A 52 3.17 2.48 -0.22
N CYS A 53 2.11 3.21 0.12
CA CYS A 53 1.74 3.41 1.51
C CYS A 53 1.14 2.17 2.19
N PRO A 54 1.25 2.07 3.53
CA PRO A 54 0.57 1.04 4.30
C PRO A 54 -0.90 1.38 4.55
N SER A 55 -1.73 0.38 4.88
CA SER A 55 -3.18 0.55 5.01
C SER A 55 -3.63 1.54 6.09
N HIS A 56 -2.83 1.74 7.15
CA HIS A 56 -3.15 2.69 8.23
C HIS A 56 -2.82 4.16 7.87
N ALA A 57 -2.05 4.37 6.81
CA ALA A 57 -1.67 5.69 6.30
C ALA A 57 -1.79 5.66 4.76
N PRO A 58 -3.00 5.41 4.22
CA PRO A 58 -3.15 4.82 2.89
C PRO A 58 -2.85 5.79 1.75
N CYS A 59 -2.78 7.10 1.99
CA CYS A 59 -2.64 8.10 0.94
C CYS A 59 -1.19 8.56 0.78
N CYS A 60 -0.67 8.56 -0.44
CA CYS A 60 0.60 9.19 -0.79
C CYS A 60 0.39 10.66 -1.17
N SER A 61 0.87 11.60 -0.36
CA SER A 61 0.78 13.04 -0.65
C SER A 61 1.64 13.45 -1.84
N MET A 62 1.44 14.66 -2.38
CA MET A 62 2.33 15.25 -3.38
C MET A 62 3.79 15.34 -2.91
N SER A 63 4.00 15.53 -1.60
CA SER A 63 5.34 15.56 -0.98
C SER A 63 6.00 14.18 -0.83
N GLY A 64 5.32 13.10 -1.23
CA GLY A 64 5.86 11.75 -1.22
C GLY A 64 5.85 11.09 0.17
N TYR A 65 4.89 11.45 1.01
CA TYR A 65 4.70 10.87 2.34
C TYR A 65 3.32 10.22 2.48
N CYS A 66 3.28 9.15 3.26
CA CYS A 66 2.09 8.40 3.58
C CYS A 66 1.35 9.03 4.75
N GLY A 67 0.03 9.14 4.64
CA GLY A 67 -0.79 9.68 5.71
C GLY A 67 -2.28 9.50 5.49
N THR A 68 -3.04 10.21 6.30
CA THR A 68 -4.51 10.27 6.30
C THR A 68 -4.97 11.73 6.29
N GLY A 69 -6.20 11.95 5.86
CA GLY A 69 -6.82 13.27 5.84
C GLY A 69 -6.46 14.10 4.61
N ASP A 70 -7.04 15.29 4.54
CA ASP A 70 -7.13 16.09 3.33
C ASP A 70 -5.75 16.42 2.71
N SER A 71 -4.75 16.77 3.53
CA SER A 71 -3.39 17.11 3.08
C SER A 71 -2.64 15.97 2.39
N TYR A 72 -3.05 14.72 2.62
CA TYR A 72 -2.46 13.55 1.99
C TYR A 72 -3.35 12.97 0.90
N CYS A 73 -4.66 12.99 1.11
CA CYS A 73 -5.63 12.22 0.33
C CYS A 73 -6.37 13.03 -0.73
N LEU A 74 -6.40 14.38 -0.66
CA LEU A 74 -7.08 15.17 -1.68
C LEU A 74 -6.36 15.13 -3.02
N THR A 75 -7.08 14.79 -4.07
CA THR A 75 -6.55 14.82 -5.45
C THR A 75 -6.17 16.24 -5.87
N SER A 76 -6.90 17.26 -5.39
CA SER A 76 -6.58 18.67 -5.62
C SER A 76 -5.31 19.14 -4.91
N LEU A 77 -4.85 18.42 -3.88
CA LEU A 77 -3.56 18.65 -3.22
C LEU A 77 -2.47 17.70 -3.74
N GLY A 78 -2.75 16.96 -4.82
CA GLY A 78 -1.77 16.12 -5.50
C GLY A 78 -1.57 14.74 -4.88
N CYS A 79 -2.60 14.16 -4.27
CA CYS A 79 -2.55 12.76 -3.84
C CYS A 79 -2.13 11.83 -5.01
N GLN A 80 -1.05 11.08 -4.81
CA GLN A 80 -0.42 10.22 -5.81
C GLN A 80 -1.01 8.81 -5.76
N ALA A 81 -2.19 8.63 -6.35
CA ALA A 81 -2.99 7.41 -6.23
C ALA A 81 -2.19 6.13 -6.50
N LYS A 82 -1.32 6.11 -7.52
CA LYS A 82 -0.41 5.00 -7.87
C LYS A 82 0.42 4.45 -6.70
N TYR A 83 0.75 5.29 -5.72
CA TYR A 83 1.58 4.93 -4.57
C TYR A 83 0.78 4.83 -3.27
N SER A 84 -0.55 4.83 -3.34
CA SER A 84 -1.45 4.67 -2.21
C SER A 84 -1.85 3.19 -1.98
N ALA A 85 -2.23 2.85 -0.75
CA ALA A 85 -2.58 1.48 -0.34
C ALA A 85 -4.00 1.07 -0.76
N PRO A 86 -4.27 -0.20 -1.11
CA PRO A 86 -3.58 -1.10 -2.02
C PRO A 86 -4.24 -1.04 -3.41
N GLY A 87 -3.49 -0.62 -4.44
CA GLY A 87 -3.85 -0.82 -5.85
C GLY A 87 -4.11 0.43 -6.69
N GLY A 88 -3.82 1.64 -6.20
CA GLY A 88 -3.68 2.78 -7.10
C GLY A 88 -4.87 3.73 -7.28
N VAL A 89 -6.06 3.46 -6.69
CA VAL A 89 -7.29 4.15 -7.15
C VAL A 89 -8.30 4.59 -6.07
N ALA A 90 -8.30 4.05 -4.85
CA ALA A 90 -9.40 4.32 -3.90
C ALA A 90 -9.01 5.14 -2.65
N SER A 91 -7.73 5.40 -2.41
CA SER A 91 -7.30 6.12 -1.19
C SER A 91 -7.32 7.63 -1.38
N CYS A 92 -7.10 8.10 -2.61
CA CYS A 92 -7.25 9.52 -2.94
C CYS A 92 -8.71 9.85 -3.22
N TYR A 93 -9.17 11.01 -2.79
CA TYR A 93 -10.53 11.48 -3.06
C TYR A 93 -10.54 12.92 -3.59
N ALA A 94 -11.50 13.21 -4.45
CA ALA A 94 -11.78 14.58 -4.83
C ALA A 94 -12.41 15.32 -3.64
N PRO A 95 -12.12 16.62 -3.47
CA PRO A 95 -12.88 17.47 -2.57
C PRO A 95 -14.37 17.46 -2.96
N VAL A 96 -15.23 17.51 -1.96
CA VAL A 96 -16.68 17.47 -2.09
C VAL A 96 -17.23 18.86 -1.84
N ASP A 97 -18.07 19.34 -2.76
CA ASP A 97 -18.68 20.67 -2.69
C ASP A 97 -19.36 20.91 -1.34
N LYS A 98 -18.98 22.01 -0.68
CA LYS A 98 -19.44 22.47 0.63
C LYS A 98 -19.22 21.49 1.79
N VAL A 99 -18.46 20.41 1.59
CA VAL A 99 -18.16 19.41 2.62
C VAL A 99 -16.70 19.42 3.02
N THR A 100 -15.79 19.38 2.05
CA THR A 100 -14.34 19.37 2.33
C THR A 100 -13.90 20.72 2.86
N ILE A 101 -13.06 20.73 3.90
CA ILE A 101 -12.56 21.98 4.50
C ILE A 101 -11.45 22.55 3.61
N THR A 102 -11.47 23.85 3.40
CA THR A 102 -10.45 24.53 2.58
C THR A 102 -9.06 24.36 3.23
N PRO A 103 -8.06 23.85 2.50
CA PRO A 103 -6.71 23.65 3.05
C PRO A 103 -5.93 24.95 3.28
N ASP A 104 -6.30 25.99 2.53
CA ASP A 104 -5.63 27.28 2.38
C ASP A 104 -6.41 28.44 3.03
N ASN A 105 -7.53 28.16 3.70
CA ASN A 105 -8.38 29.18 4.34
C ASN A 105 -8.97 30.23 3.37
N THR A 106 -9.15 29.91 2.07
CA THR A 106 -9.71 30.85 1.06
C THR A 106 -11.08 30.42 0.51
N CYS A 107 -11.97 29.87 1.32
CA CYS A 107 -13.32 29.47 0.89
C CYS A 107 -14.17 30.69 0.47
N GLY A 108 -14.92 30.61 -0.64
CA GLY A 108 -16.03 31.52 -0.95
C GLY A 108 -15.78 32.75 -1.84
N THR A 109 -14.57 32.94 -2.39
CA THR A 109 -14.31 33.99 -3.41
C THR A 109 -14.35 33.41 -4.82
N THR A 110 -14.90 34.13 -5.81
CA THR A 110 -14.87 33.68 -7.22
C THR A 110 -13.44 33.45 -7.69
N GLY A 111 -13.02 32.19 -7.81
CA GLY A 111 -11.65 31.79 -8.19
C GLY A 111 -10.77 31.24 -7.06
N ALA A 112 -11.16 31.37 -5.78
CA ALA A 112 -10.53 30.67 -4.65
C ALA A 112 -11.52 29.69 -4.03
N GLY A 113 -11.08 28.45 -3.83
CA GLY A 113 -11.99 27.33 -3.63
C GLY A 113 -12.50 26.68 -4.92
N VAL A 114 -11.64 26.62 -5.96
CA VAL A 114 -11.88 25.98 -7.27
C VAL A 114 -12.48 24.57 -7.18
N TYR A 115 -12.40 23.94 -6.01
CA TYR A 115 -12.90 22.60 -5.75
C TYR A 115 -14.03 22.47 -4.71
N GLY A 116 -14.77 23.55 -4.44
CA GLY A 116 -16.00 23.48 -3.63
C GLY A 116 -15.74 23.34 -2.11
N TYR A 117 -14.71 23.98 -1.58
CA TYR A 117 -14.43 23.88 -0.14
C TYR A 117 -15.38 24.69 0.74
N ARG A 118 -15.57 24.23 1.99
CA ARG A 118 -16.19 25.00 3.08
C ARG A 118 -15.18 25.47 4.12
N CYS A 119 -15.59 26.42 4.93
CA CYS A 119 -14.79 26.90 6.04
C CYS A 119 -14.90 25.96 7.27
N PRO A 120 -13.84 25.82 8.09
CA PRO A 120 -13.90 25.10 9.35
C PRO A 120 -14.82 25.83 10.36
N SER A 121 -15.54 25.08 11.19
CA SER A 121 -16.53 25.63 12.14
C SER A 121 -15.93 26.47 13.27
N THR A 122 -14.62 26.40 13.48
CA THR A 122 -13.89 27.13 14.53
C THR A 122 -13.28 28.44 14.06
N SER A 123 -13.38 28.77 12.76
CA SER A 123 -12.77 29.99 12.21
C SER A 123 -13.78 30.78 11.39
N PHE A 124 -14.24 31.88 11.97
CA PHE A 124 -15.21 32.81 11.37
C PHE A 124 -14.59 33.73 10.31
N ASN A 125 -13.26 33.69 10.13
CA ASN A 125 -12.50 34.57 9.22
C ASN A 125 -11.95 33.83 7.98
N CYS A 126 -12.40 32.60 7.71
CA CYS A 126 -11.92 31.81 6.57
C CYS A 126 -12.44 32.25 5.20
N CYS A 127 -13.31 33.25 5.17
CA CYS A 127 -13.62 33.97 3.95
C CYS A 127 -12.77 35.23 3.98
N SER A 128 -11.70 35.29 3.18
CA SER A 128 -11.06 36.58 2.90
C SER A 128 -12.03 37.40 2.05
N GLY A 129 -13.04 37.98 2.70
CA GLY A 129 -13.95 38.94 2.10
C GLY A 129 -13.22 40.27 1.98
N LEU A 130 -12.72 40.55 0.78
CA LEU A 130 -12.45 41.90 0.30
C LEU A 130 -13.17 42.08 -1.03
#